data_AF-A0A832MLJ4-F1
#
_entry.id   AF-A0A832MLJ4-F1
#
_cell.length_a   1.000
_cell.length_b   1.000
_cell.length_c   1.000
_cell.angle_alpha   90.00
_cell.angle_beta   90.00
_cell.angle_gamma   90.00
#
_symmetry.space_group_name_H-M   'P 1'
#
loop_
_entity.id
_entity.type
_entity.pdbx_description
1 polymer ?
#
loop_
_entity_poly.entity_id
_entity_poly.type
_entity_poly.pdbx_seq_one_letter_code
_entity_poly.pdbx_strand_id
1 'polypeptide(L)'
;KQPGMLKIGDWTEYVCELFSVTQIVKRRRAYRGASFFLSCPVAIAFGFGMSFGDYTNGTIYQYDATSSSYVPIFEIDDLSRKVLSNF
;
A
#
# COMPACT_ATOMS: atom_id res chain seq x y z
N LYS A 1 12.88 -21.71 -9.26
CA LYS A 1 11.71 -21.22 -8.49
C LYS A 1 11.59 -19.73 -8.79
N GLN A 2 10.53 -19.26 -9.43
CA GLN A 2 10.31 -17.82 -9.62
C GLN A 2 9.94 -17.19 -8.27
N PRO A 3 10.77 -16.33 -7.67
CA PRO A 3 10.43 -15.64 -6.43
C PRO A 3 9.24 -14.71 -6.71
N GLY A 4 8.16 -14.82 -5.94
CA GLY A 4 7.01 -13.91 -6.04
C GLY A 4 5.72 -14.50 -6.60
N MET A 5 5.73 -15.73 -7.11
CA MET A 5 4.48 -16.39 -7.50
C MET A 5 3.81 -16.99 -6.26
N LEU A 6 2.81 -16.28 -5.74
CA LEU A 6 1.92 -16.82 -4.72
C LEU A 6 1.20 -18.05 -5.28
N LYS A 7 0.97 -19.05 -4.44
CA LYS A 7 0.07 -20.15 -4.80
C LYS A 7 -1.34 -19.58 -4.99
N ILE A 8 -2.13 -20.19 -5.86
CA ILE A 8 -3.56 -19.88 -5.91
C ILE A 8 -4.14 -20.28 -4.55
N GLY A 9 -4.80 -19.32 -3.89
CA GLY A 9 -5.27 -19.48 -2.52
C GLY A 9 -5.90 -18.19 -2.00
N ASP A 10 -6.47 -18.27 -0.81
CA ASP A 10 -7.02 -17.12 -0.11
C ASP A 10 -5.92 -16.39 0.66
N TRP A 11 -5.74 -15.11 0.35
CA TRP A 11 -4.75 -14.22 0.97
C TRP A 11 -5.41 -13.18 1.88
N THR A 12 -6.72 -13.29 2.10
CA THR A 12 -7.54 -12.33 2.85
C THR A 12 -7.04 -12.16 4.28
N GLU A 13 -6.65 -13.25 4.95
CA GLU A 13 -6.12 -13.20 6.31
C GLU A 13 -4.91 -12.26 6.42
N TYR A 14 -3.91 -12.41 5.54
CA TYR A 14 -2.72 -11.55 5.53
C TYR A 14 -3.06 -10.09 5.22
N VAL A 15 -3.99 -9.85 4.30
CA VAL A 15 -4.46 -8.50 3.96
C VAL A 15 -5.17 -7.86 5.16
N CYS A 16 -6.03 -8.61 5.84
CA CYS A 16 -6.74 -8.17 7.04
C CYS A 16 -5.79 -7.86 8.21
N GLU A 17 -4.75 -8.68 8.40
CA GLU A 17 -3.72 -8.42 9.41
C GLU A 17 -2.97 -7.11 9.11
N LEU A 18 -2.50 -6.93 7.87
CA LEU A 18 -1.83 -5.69 7.45
C LEU A 18 -2.71 -4.47 7.68
N PHE A 19 -3.99 -4.55 7.29
CA PHE A 19 -4.94 -3.47 7.52
C PHE A 19 -5.14 -3.19 9.02
N SER A 20 -5.29 -4.22 9.84
CA SER A 20 -5.47 -4.08 11.29
C SER A 20 -4.30 -3.33 11.95
N VAL A 21 -3.06 -3.63 11.54
CA VAL A 21 -1.87 -2.91 12.01
C VAL A 21 -1.97 -1.42 11.69
N THR A 22 -2.37 -1.05 10.46
CA THR A 22 -2.51 0.37 10.09
C THR A 22 -3.55 1.09 10.94
N GLN A 23 -4.68 0.45 11.24
CA GLN A 23 -5.72 1.03 12.08
C GLN A 23 -5.26 1.20 13.53
N ILE A 24 -4.51 0.23 14.07
CA ILE A 24 -3.92 0.34 15.41
C ILE A 24 -2.95 1.52 15.49
N VAL A 25 -2.08 1.69 14.49
CA VAL A 25 -1.13 2.80 14.45
C VAL A 25 -1.86 4.15 14.36
N LYS A 26 -2.87 4.25 13.50
CA LYS A 26 -3.71 5.46 13.35
C LYS A 26 -4.43 5.83 14.64
N ARG A 27 -4.96 4.84 15.36
CA ARG A 27 -5.63 5.07 16.64
C ARG A 27 -4.65 5.54 17.73
N ARG A 28 -3.41 5.04 17.72
CA ARG A 28 -2.41 5.34 18.76
C ARG A 28 -1.68 6.65 18.53
N ARG A 29 -1.51 7.09 17.28
CA ARG A 29 -0.84 8.34 16.94
C ARG A 29 -1.59 9.07 15.84
N ALA A 30 -1.90 10.34 16.07
CA ALA A 30 -2.33 11.22 14.99
C ALA A 30 -1.13 11.44 14.05
N TYR A 31 -1.23 10.94 12.83
CA TYR A 31 -0.22 11.16 11.79
C TYR A 31 -0.89 11.79 10.56
N ARG A 32 -0.15 12.67 9.86
CA ARG A 32 -0.68 13.43 8.71
C ARG A 32 -0.78 12.56 7.46
N GLY A 33 0.10 11.58 7.31
CA GLY A 33 0.07 10.59 6.24
C GLY A 33 1.07 9.47 6.49
N ALA A 34 0.95 8.36 5.74
CA ALA A 34 1.81 7.19 5.87
C ALA A 34 2.70 7.00 4.64
N SER A 35 3.95 6.60 4.87
CA SER A 35 4.88 6.18 3.82
C SER A 35 4.90 4.66 3.74
N PHE A 36 4.48 4.09 2.61
CA PHE A 36 4.37 2.65 2.41
C PHE A 36 5.56 2.10 1.64
N PHE A 37 6.24 1.13 2.24
CA PHE A 37 7.36 0.39 1.65
C PHE A 37 7.01 -1.10 1.64
N LEU A 38 6.43 -1.57 0.53
CA LEU A 38 5.88 -2.93 0.43
C LEU A 38 6.90 -3.86 -0.23
N SER A 39 7.62 -4.64 0.57
CA SER A 39 8.47 -5.75 0.10
C SER A 39 7.71 -7.07 0.16
N CYS A 40 6.55 -7.11 -0.50
CA CYS A 40 5.67 -8.28 -0.53
C CYS A 40 5.22 -8.60 -1.96
N PRO A 41 4.68 -9.81 -2.22
CA PRO A 41 4.09 -10.14 -3.51
C PRO A 41 3.00 -9.15 -3.93
N VAL A 42 2.97 -8.82 -5.22
CA VAL A 42 2.10 -7.76 -5.78
C VAL A 42 0.63 -7.96 -5.42
N ALA A 43 0.12 -9.20 -5.40
CA ALA A 43 -1.28 -9.47 -5.06
C ALA A 43 -1.64 -9.09 -3.61
N ILE A 44 -0.72 -9.25 -2.65
CA ILE A 44 -0.95 -8.83 -1.26
C ILE A 44 -0.91 -7.30 -1.17
N ALA A 45 0.06 -6.65 -1.82
CA ALA A 45 0.13 -5.19 -1.90
C ALA A 45 -1.14 -4.60 -2.51
N PHE A 46 -1.68 -5.24 -3.56
CA PHE A 46 -2.92 -4.84 -4.20
C PHE A 46 -4.13 -5.02 -3.29
N GLY A 47 -4.29 -6.19 -2.66
CA GLY A 47 -5.39 -6.44 -1.71
C GLY A 47 -5.36 -5.49 -0.51
N PHE A 48 -4.15 -5.21 0.00
CA PHE A 48 -3.96 -4.18 1.03
C PHE A 48 -4.37 -2.80 0.54
N GLY A 49 -3.97 -2.39 -0.66
CA GLY A 49 -4.40 -1.12 -1.27
C GLY A 49 -5.93 -1.01 -1.40
N MET A 50 -6.60 -2.09 -1.83
CA MET A 50 -8.07 -2.12 -1.88
C MET A 50 -8.72 -1.98 -0.49
N SER A 51 -8.14 -2.61 0.52
CA SER A 51 -8.65 -2.55 1.90
C SER A 51 -8.37 -1.19 2.55
N PHE A 52 -7.22 -0.59 2.24
CA PHE A 52 -6.78 0.69 2.78
C PHE A 52 -7.45 1.90 2.12
N GLY A 53 -7.90 1.78 0.86
CA GLY A 53 -8.69 2.79 0.15
C GLY A 53 -8.08 4.20 0.18
N ASP A 54 -8.94 5.20 0.40
CA ASP A 54 -8.61 6.62 0.55
C ASP A 54 -8.64 7.09 2.02
N TYR A 55 -8.59 6.16 2.97
CA TYR A 55 -8.83 6.44 4.39
C TYR A 55 -7.82 7.41 5.02
N THR A 56 -6.62 7.53 4.42
CA THR A 56 -5.56 8.42 4.88
C THR A 56 -4.58 8.72 3.76
N ASN A 57 -4.11 9.97 3.75
CA ASN A 57 -2.99 10.43 2.94
C ASN A 57 -1.77 9.53 3.06
N GLY A 58 -1.08 9.33 1.95
CA GLY A 58 0.15 8.54 1.98
C GLY A 58 0.85 8.48 0.65
N THR A 59 2.09 8.01 0.72
CA THR A 59 2.97 7.89 -0.44
C THR A 59 3.48 6.46 -0.51
N ILE A 60 3.35 5.85 -1.69
CA ILE A 60 3.85 4.52 -1.99
C ILE A 60 5.25 4.67 -2.59
N TYR A 61 6.18 3.91 -2.04
CA TYR A 61 7.56 3.86 -2.49
C TYR A 61 7.88 2.51 -3.12
N GLN A 62 8.67 2.54 -4.18
CA GLN A 62 9.21 1.36 -4.84
C GLN A 62 10.73 1.34 -4.70
N TYR A 63 11.28 0.16 -4.46
CA TYR A 63 12.72 -0.02 -4.48
C TYR A 63 13.23 0.00 -5.92
N ASP A 64 14.09 0.97 -6.25
CA ASP A 64 14.85 1.00 -7.49
C ASP A 64 16.22 0.35 -7.27
N ALA A 65 16.41 -0.79 -7.93
CA ALA A 65 17.67 -1.55 -7.86
C ALA A 65 18.85 -0.80 -8.48
N THR A 66 18.61 0.14 -9.40
CA THR A 66 19.65 0.89 -10.10
C THR A 66 20.28 1.93 -9.18
N SER A 67 19.45 2.72 -8.50
CA SER A 67 19.89 3.71 -7.51
C SER A 67 20.09 3.13 -6.10
N SER A 68 19.72 1.85 -5.89
CA SER A 68 19.70 1.20 -4.57
C SER A 68 18.89 1.99 -3.53
N SER A 69 17.81 2.64 -3.96
CA SER A 69 17.03 3.55 -3.12
C SER A 69 15.52 3.36 -3.32
N TYR A 70 14.74 3.75 -2.31
CA TYR A 70 13.27 3.76 -2.42
C TYR A 70 12.82 5.09 -3.02
N VAL A 71 12.18 5.03 -4.18
CA VAL A 71 11.65 6.19 -4.89
C VAL A 71 10.13 6.29 -4.72
N PRO A 72 9.58 7.50 -4.50
CA PRO A 72 8.14 7.69 -4.44
C PRO A 72 7.55 7.50 -5.85
N ILE A 73 6.55 6.63 -5.97
CA ILE A 73 5.91 6.32 -7.26
C ILE A 73 4.45 6.76 -7.33
N PHE A 74 3.81 6.94 -6.17
CA PHE A 74 2.38 7.24 -6.12
C PHE A 74 2.01 7.95 -4.82
N GLU A 75 1.25 9.03 -4.92
CA GLU A 75 0.59 9.67 -3.79
C GLU A 75 -0.89 9.25 -3.76
N ILE A 76 -1.35 8.72 -2.63
CA ILE A 76 -2.74 8.26 -2.45
C ILE A 76 -3.71 9.44 -2.59
N ASP A 77 -3.31 10.63 -2.17
CA ASP A 77 -4.08 11.87 -2.29
C ASP A 77 -4.36 12.30 -3.74
N ASP A 78 -3.56 11.81 -4.69
CA ASP A 78 -3.79 12.07 -6.11
C ASP A 78 -4.91 11.23 -6.68
N LEU A 79 -5.28 10.11 -6.03
CA LEU A 79 -6.33 9.23 -6.51
C LEU A 79 -7.69 9.94 -6.52
N SER A 80 -8.06 10.54 -5.38
CA SER A 80 -9.30 11.29 -5.24
C SER A 80 -9.31 12.53 -6.15
N ARG A 81 -8.18 13.22 -6.30
CA ARG A 81 -8.08 14.38 -7.22
C ARG A 81 -8.27 13.99 -8.69
N LYS A 82 -7.62 12.91 -9.15
CA LYS A 82 -7.71 12.45 -10.54
C LYS A 82 -9.08 11.88 -10.88
N VAL A 83 -9.74 11.19 -9.95
CA VAL A 83 -11.10 10.69 -10.19
C VAL A 83 -12.07 11.86 -10.33
N LEU A 84 -11.98 12.87 -9.46
CA LEU A 84 -12.85 14.04 -9.49
C LEU A 84 -12.59 14.98 -10.67
N SER A 85 -11.38 15.01 -11.24
CA SER A 85 -11.07 15.84 -12.42
C SER A 85 -11.55 15.25 -13.75
N ASN A 86 -12.02 14.00 -13.76
CA ASN A 86 -12.51 13.31 -14.95
C ASN A 86 -14.06 13.31 -15.05
N PHE A 87 -14.73 14.06 -14.17
CA PHE A 87 -16.17 14.36 -14.20
C PHE A 87 -16.36 15.89 -14.33
#